data_AF-A0A954YYQ3-F1
#
_entry.id   AF-A0A954YYQ3-F1
#
_cell.length_a   1.000
_cell.length_b   1.000
_cell.length_c   1.000
_cell.angle_alpha   90.00
_cell.angle_beta   90.00
_cell.angle_gamma   90.00
#
_symmetry.space_group_name_H-M   'P 1'
#
loop_
_entity.id
_entity.type
_entity.pdbx_description
1 polymer ?
#
loop_
_entity_poly.entity_id
_entity_poly.type
_entity_poly.pdbx_seq_one_letter_code
_entity_poly.pdbx_strand_id
1 'polypeptide(L)'
;MANKDQAGSDGHGAGSAVADRENRVANRPGNGDRGQTAGGPAGTRNTDSAGIAGGFYKPGQGYYTRMWTAIGFGALVIWFIAFLWEKLSVVGQTGSTTLMVQVGVAVAVLAIFGYVGYRLLGRSPKVNDFLIATEGEMKKVNWTSRKEIIGSTKVVIFVLIGMSVLLFVVDVLFMILFTSMGVLKGSKSLLDVLFGGAG
;
A
#
# COMPACT_ATOMS: atom_id res chain seq x y z
N MET A 1 3.81 -86.91 9.26
CA MET A 1 4.84 -86.43 8.30
C MET A 1 4.13 -85.55 7.28
N ALA A 2 4.61 -84.30 7.12
CA ALA A 2 4.42 -83.29 6.04
C ALA A 2 3.13 -83.33 5.18
N ASN A 3 2.46 -82.22 4.84
CA ASN A 3 3.00 -81.03 4.20
C ASN A 3 1.93 -79.90 4.10
N LYS A 4 2.42 -78.68 3.95
CA LYS A 4 1.76 -77.39 3.64
C LYS A 4 0.79 -77.48 2.47
N ASP A 5 -0.27 -76.67 2.51
CA ASP A 5 -0.70 -75.84 1.37
C ASP A 5 -1.56 -74.62 1.82
N GLN A 6 -0.93 -73.46 1.58
CA GLN A 6 -1.47 -72.21 1.03
C GLN A 6 -2.51 -71.36 1.80
N ALA A 7 -1.98 -70.22 2.23
CA ALA A 7 -2.66 -68.99 2.59
C ALA A 7 -2.90 -68.10 1.36
N GLY A 8 -3.92 -67.23 1.43
CA GLY A 8 -3.86 -65.89 0.83
C GLY A 8 -4.94 -65.56 -0.21
N SER A 9 -6.02 -64.93 0.24
CA SER A 9 -6.65 -63.80 -0.44
C SER A 9 -7.56 -63.11 0.56
N ASP A 10 -7.32 -61.82 0.84
CA ASP A 10 -8.32 -60.79 1.17
C ASP A 10 -7.59 -59.55 1.73
N GLY A 11 -7.11 -58.71 0.81
CA GLY A 11 -6.40 -57.47 1.14
C GLY A 11 -6.54 -56.36 0.10
N HIS A 12 -7.55 -56.44 -0.77
CA HIS A 12 -7.80 -55.44 -1.82
C HIS A 12 -9.03 -54.59 -1.45
N GLY A 13 -8.83 -53.49 -0.71
CA GLY A 13 -9.94 -52.59 -0.42
C GLY A 13 -9.60 -51.22 0.17
N ALA A 14 -8.44 -51.08 0.85
CA ALA A 14 -8.10 -49.83 1.53
C ALA A 14 -7.21 -48.88 0.72
N GLY A 15 -6.37 -49.39 -0.20
CA GLY A 15 -5.39 -48.59 -0.93
C GLY A 15 -5.95 -47.75 -2.09
N SER A 16 -7.00 -48.23 -2.76
CA SER A 16 -7.56 -47.54 -3.93
C SER A 16 -8.39 -46.30 -3.56
N ALA A 17 -9.02 -46.29 -2.39
CA ALA A 17 -9.83 -45.16 -1.92
C ALA A 17 -8.99 -43.93 -1.51
N VAL A 18 -7.74 -44.15 -1.09
CA VAL A 18 -6.81 -43.07 -0.72
C VAL A 18 -6.20 -42.45 -1.97
N ALA A 19 -5.80 -43.28 -2.95
CA ALA A 19 -5.28 -42.81 -4.24
C ALA A 19 -6.35 -42.03 -5.05
N ASP A 20 -7.62 -42.45 -4.99
CA ASP A 20 -8.71 -41.76 -5.69
C ASP A 20 -9.07 -40.40 -5.04
N ARG A 21 -8.89 -40.27 -3.71
CA ARG A 21 -9.02 -38.97 -3.04
C ARG A 21 -7.90 -38.00 -3.41
N GLU A 22 -6.68 -38.49 -3.55
CA GLU A 22 -5.53 -37.65 -3.93
C GLU A 22 -5.67 -37.14 -5.37
N ASN A 23 -6.12 -38.00 -6.29
CA ASN A 23 -6.35 -37.62 -7.69
C ASN A 23 -7.55 -36.66 -7.87
N ARG A 24 -8.59 -36.79 -7.04
CA ARG A 24 -9.76 -35.88 -7.06
C ARG A 24 -9.44 -34.47 -6.55
N VAL A 25 -8.43 -34.33 -5.69
CA VAL A 25 -7.97 -33.00 -5.22
C VAL A 25 -7.08 -32.33 -6.27
N ALA A 26 -6.28 -33.11 -7.01
CA ALA A 26 -5.44 -32.59 -8.10
C ALA A 26 -6.24 -32.13 -9.32
N ASN A 27 -7.38 -32.79 -9.62
CA ASN A 27 -8.21 -32.48 -10.79
C ASN A 27 -9.46 -31.64 -10.45
N ARG A 28 -9.32 -30.69 -9.52
CA ARG A 28 -10.38 -29.72 -9.20
C ARG A 28 -10.23 -28.55 -10.18
N PRO A 29 -11.19 -28.30 -11.10
CA PRO A 29 -11.10 -27.13 -11.96
C PRO A 29 -11.11 -25.89 -11.06
N GLY A 30 -10.00 -25.15 -11.09
CA GLY A 30 -9.87 -23.89 -10.39
C GLY A 30 -10.99 -22.97 -10.85
N ASN A 31 -11.78 -22.47 -9.90
CA ASN A 31 -12.78 -21.42 -10.14
C ASN A 31 -12.05 -20.08 -10.39
N GLY A 32 -11.28 -20.02 -11.47
CA GLY A 32 -10.49 -18.87 -11.92
C GLY A 32 -11.05 -18.21 -13.18
N ASP A 33 -12.00 -18.83 -13.87
CA ASP A 33 -12.51 -18.35 -15.15
C ASP A 33 -13.88 -17.67 -15.00
N ARG A 34 -13.87 -16.40 -14.59
CA ARG A 34 -14.85 -15.42 -15.09
C ARG A 34 -14.15 -14.48 -16.06
N GLY A 35 -13.80 -15.04 -17.22
CA GLY A 35 -13.29 -14.29 -18.36
C GLY A 35 -13.34 -15.14 -19.62
N GLN A 36 -14.14 -14.68 -20.59
CA GLN A 36 -14.05 -14.99 -22.02
C GLN A 36 -14.53 -16.37 -22.49
N THR A 37 -15.84 -16.47 -22.77
CA THR A 37 -16.35 -17.34 -23.83
C THR A 37 -16.43 -16.55 -25.13
N ALA A 38 -15.62 -16.93 -26.12
CA ALA A 38 -15.73 -16.49 -27.51
C ALA A 38 -16.68 -17.42 -28.28
N GLY A 39 -17.50 -16.85 -29.16
CA GLY A 39 -18.08 -17.57 -30.32
C GLY A 39 -19.59 -17.84 -30.28
N GLY A 40 -20.40 -16.85 -30.66
CA GLY A 40 -21.80 -16.99 -31.10
C GLY A 40 -22.16 -15.80 -32.02
N PRO A 41 -22.94 -15.99 -33.09
CA PRO A 41 -22.86 -15.16 -34.30
C PRO A 41 -23.43 -13.77 -34.12
N ALA A 42 -22.91 -12.86 -34.95
CA ALA A 42 -23.31 -11.48 -35.17
C ALA A 42 -24.80 -11.20 -34.86
N GLY A 43 -25.04 -10.64 -33.68
CA GLY A 43 -26.31 -10.03 -33.29
C GLY A 43 -26.11 -8.53 -33.11
N THR A 44 -26.50 -7.78 -34.12
CA THR A 44 -26.56 -6.32 -34.17
C THR A 44 -27.20 -5.75 -32.89
N ARG A 45 -26.37 -5.21 -31.98
CA ARG A 45 -26.86 -4.33 -30.92
C ARG A 45 -26.52 -2.91 -31.30
N ASN A 46 -27.43 -2.29 -32.06
CA ASN A 46 -27.54 -0.85 -32.15
C ASN A 46 -27.61 -0.30 -30.72
N THR A 47 -26.51 0.28 -30.26
CA THR A 47 -26.54 1.29 -29.20
C THR A 47 -26.37 2.62 -29.90
N ASP A 48 -27.44 3.02 -30.57
CA ASP A 48 -27.68 4.39 -30.98
C ASP A 48 -27.84 5.22 -29.70
N SER A 49 -26.72 5.58 -29.09
CA SER A 49 -26.65 6.60 -28.05
C SER A 49 -25.93 7.78 -28.67
N ALA A 50 -26.72 8.55 -29.41
CA ALA A 50 -26.40 9.88 -29.87
C ALA A 50 -25.68 10.68 -28.77
N GLY A 51 -24.64 11.39 -29.17
CA GLY A 51 -23.73 12.08 -28.29
C GLY A 51 -24.42 13.03 -27.32
N ILE A 52 -24.08 12.89 -26.04
CA ILE A 52 -24.07 14.01 -25.10
C ILE A 52 -22.59 14.42 -24.98
N ALA A 53 -22.27 15.64 -25.40
CA ALA A 53 -20.96 16.28 -25.30
C ALA A 53 -20.53 16.60 -23.85
N GLY A 54 -20.81 15.68 -22.92
CA GLY A 54 -20.58 15.81 -21.47
C GLY A 54 -20.74 14.51 -20.68
N GLY A 55 -20.82 13.34 -21.35
CA GLY A 55 -20.91 12.04 -20.66
C GLY A 55 -19.55 11.60 -20.11
N PHE A 56 -19.48 11.31 -18.81
CA PHE A 56 -18.30 10.75 -18.17
C PHE A 56 -17.83 9.46 -18.89
N TYR A 57 -16.54 9.38 -19.23
CA TYR A 57 -15.96 8.21 -19.89
C TYR A 57 -16.00 6.98 -18.95
N LYS A 58 -16.79 5.97 -19.36
CA LYS A 58 -17.10 4.72 -18.62
C LYS A 58 -17.59 4.97 -17.19
N PRO A 59 -18.87 5.34 -17.00
CA PRO A 59 -19.43 5.51 -15.67
C PRO A 59 -19.49 4.14 -14.96
N GLY A 60 -18.70 4.00 -13.88
CA GLY A 60 -18.73 2.81 -13.00
C GLY A 60 -17.42 2.03 -12.87
N GLN A 61 -16.46 2.18 -13.79
CA GLN A 61 -15.16 1.49 -13.70
C GLN A 61 -14.04 2.45 -13.29
N GLY A 62 -13.28 2.11 -12.25
CA GLY A 62 -12.16 2.93 -11.77
C GLY A 62 -12.55 4.14 -10.91
N TYR A 63 -13.79 4.20 -10.41
CA TYR A 63 -14.30 5.36 -9.66
C TYR A 63 -13.42 5.70 -8.44
N TYR A 64 -13.12 4.71 -7.60
CA TYR A 64 -12.31 4.93 -6.39
C TYR A 64 -10.90 5.38 -6.73
N THR A 65 -10.24 4.75 -7.70
CA THR A 65 -8.88 5.11 -8.12
C THR A 65 -8.81 6.54 -8.65
N ARG A 66 -9.79 6.97 -9.45
CA ARG A 66 -9.90 8.35 -9.93
C ARG A 66 -10.15 9.33 -8.78
N MET A 67 -11.03 8.97 -7.84
CA MET A 67 -11.35 9.81 -6.68
C MET A 67 -10.13 10.00 -5.77
N TRP A 68 -9.41 8.92 -5.43
CA TRP A 68 -8.21 9.00 -4.59
C TRP A 68 -7.09 9.79 -5.26
N THR A 69 -6.92 9.65 -6.57
CA THR A 69 -5.96 10.45 -7.34
C THR A 69 -6.35 11.93 -7.34
N ALA A 70 -7.65 12.23 -7.46
CA ALA A 70 -8.15 13.61 -7.40
C ALA A 70 -8.00 14.24 -6.02
N ILE A 71 -8.30 13.48 -4.96
CA ILE A 71 -8.11 13.91 -3.58
C ILE A 71 -6.62 14.14 -3.29
N GLY A 72 -5.74 13.21 -3.66
CA GLY A 72 -4.30 13.35 -3.47
C GLY A 72 -3.71 14.54 -4.22
N PHE A 73 -4.11 14.73 -5.49
CA PHE A 73 -3.74 15.91 -6.26
C PHE A 73 -4.26 17.21 -5.63
N GLY A 74 -5.53 17.23 -5.20
CA GLY A 74 -6.12 18.39 -4.52
C GLY A 74 -5.40 18.73 -3.21
N ALA A 75 -5.07 17.73 -2.39
CA ALA A 75 -4.30 17.92 -1.16
C ALA A 75 -2.90 18.48 -1.43
N LEU A 76 -2.21 17.99 -2.46
CA LEU A 76 -0.90 18.53 -2.89
C LEU A 76 -1.01 19.99 -3.35
N VAL A 77 -2.05 20.34 -4.11
CA VAL A 77 -2.27 21.71 -4.59
C VAL A 77 -2.57 22.65 -3.42
N ILE A 78 -3.41 22.23 -2.47
CA ILE A 78 -3.70 23.02 -1.26
C ILE A 78 -2.42 23.22 -0.44
N TRP A 79 -1.64 22.16 -0.22
CA TRP A 79 -0.37 22.25 0.48
C TRP A 79 0.63 23.17 -0.23
N PHE A 80 0.71 23.09 -1.57
CA PHE A 80 1.59 23.94 -2.37
C PHE A 80 1.19 25.42 -2.32
N ILE A 81 -0.12 25.72 -2.32
CA ILE A 81 -0.62 27.09 -2.15
C ILE A 81 -0.27 27.63 -0.76
N ALA A 82 -0.46 26.83 0.30
CA ALA A 82 -0.07 27.21 1.66
C ALA A 82 1.45 27.46 1.76
N PHE A 83 2.27 26.59 1.17
CA PHE A 83 3.71 26.78 1.10
C PHE A 83 4.11 28.07 0.37
N LEU A 84 3.49 28.35 -0.78
CA LEU A 84 3.76 29.59 -1.53
C LEU A 84 3.34 30.82 -0.73
N TRP A 85 2.21 30.75 -0.02
CA TRP A 85 1.74 31.83 0.83
C TRP A 85 2.75 32.17 1.94
N GLU A 86 3.34 31.16 2.57
CA GLU A 86 4.40 31.33 3.58
C GLU A 86 5.71 31.85 3.00
N LYS A 87 6.10 31.42 1.80
CA LYS A 87 7.34 31.90 1.17
C LYS A 87 7.23 33.31 0.62
N LEU A 88 6.06 33.70 0.11
CA LEU A 88 5.85 35.05 -0.41
C LEU A 88 5.64 36.09 0.70
N SER A 89 5.08 35.69 1.85
CA SER A 89 4.91 36.60 3.00
C SER A 89 6.24 37.03 3.62
N VAL A 90 7.26 36.16 3.59
CA VAL A 90 8.62 36.47 4.06
C VAL A 90 9.32 37.51 3.18
N VAL A 91 8.98 37.58 1.89
CA VAL A 91 9.56 38.55 0.92
C VAL A 91 8.78 39.88 0.93
N GLY A 92 7.59 39.92 1.54
CA GLY A 92 6.56 40.93 1.29
C GLY A 92 6.34 42.02 2.33
N GLN A 93 7.30 42.31 3.22
CA GLN A 93 7.12 43.25 4.34
C GLN A 93 7.03 44.75 3.94
N THR A 94 6.85 45.09 2.66
CA THR A 94 6.78 46.49 2.22
C THR A 94 5.70 46.69 1.16
N GLY A 95 4.53 47.23 1.55
CA GLY A 95 3.57 47.87 0.66
C GLY A 95 2.31 47.07 0.27
N SER A 96 1.22 47.81 0.02
CA SER A 96 -0.09 47.31 -0.43
C SER A 96 -0.04 46.57 -1.78
N THR A 97 0.92 46.93 -2.64
CA THR A 97 1.18 46.26 -3.92
C THR A 97 1.59 44.79 -3.75
N THR A 98 2.24 44.45 -2.64
CA THR A 98 2.72 43.10 -2.36
C THR A 98 1.58 42.13 -2.08
N LEU A 99 0.50 42.59 -1.43
CA LEU A 99 -0.71 41.78 -1.21
C LEU A 99 -1.42 41.43 -2.52
N MET A 100 -1.50 42.37 -3.48
CA MET A 100 -2.10 42.11 -4.79
C MET A 100 -1.30 41.09 -5.60
N VAL A 101 0.03 41.18 -5.57
CA VAL A 101 0.91 40.20 -6.23
C VAL A 101 0.78 38.83 -5.56
N GLN A 102 0.72 38.78 -4.23
CA GLN A 102 0.59 37.52 -3.49
C GLN A 102 -0.73 36.79 -3.76
N VAL A 103 -1.85 37.51 -3.75
CA VAL A 103 -3.16 36.94 -4.11
C VAL A 103 -3.20 36.56 -5.59
N GLY A 104 -2.64 37.40 -6.47
CA GLY A 104 -2.55 37.13 -7.90
C GLY A 104 -1.79 35.84 -8.22
N VAL A 105 -0.64 35.63 -7.57
CA VAL A 105 0.17 34.41 -7.72
C VAL A 105 -0.60 33.19 -7.19
N ALA A 106 -1.23 33.27 -6.02
CA ALA A 106 -2.00 32.16 -5.47
C ALA A 106 -3.18 31.75 -6.36
N VAL A 107 -3.93 32.72 -6.91
CA VAL A 107 -5.05 32.48 -7.83
C VAL A 107 -4.55 31.92 -9.16
N ALA A 108 -3.45 32.44 -9.71
CA ALA A 108 -2.86 31.94 -10.94
C ALA A 108 -2.41 30.47 -10.79
N VAL A 109 -1.76 30.13 -9.68
CA VAL A 109 -1.36 28.77 -9.35
C VAL A 109 -2.60 27.86 -9.25
N LEU A 110 -3.63 28.27 -8.51
CA LEU A 110 -4.86 27.48 -8.39
C LEU A 110 -5.54 27.26 -9.75
N ALA A 111 -5.57 28.27 -10.62
CA ALA A 111 -6.14 28.15 -11.97
C ALA A 111 -5.32 27.19 -12.85
N ILE A 112 -3.99 27.29 -12.83
CA ILE A 112 -3.11 26.42 -13.62
C ILE A 112 -3.23 24.97 -13.14
N PHE A 113 -3.07 24.72 -11.85
CA PHE A 113 -3.14 23.36 -11.30
C PHE A 113 -4.56 22.78 -11.38
N GLY A 114 -5.60 23.61 -11.21
CA GLY A 114 -7.00 23.20 -11.44
C GLY A 114 -7.25 22.78 -12.88
N TYR A 115 -6.74 23.55 -13.86
CA TYR A 115 -6.85 23.20 -15.29
C TYR A 115 -6.07 21.93 -15.63
N VAL A 116 -4.85 21.78 -15.13
CA VAL A 116 -4.03 20.57 -15.30
C VAL A 116 -4.71 19.36 -14.69
N GLY A 117 -5.23 19.47 -13.48
CA GLY A 117 -6.00 18.42 -12.81
C GLY A 117 -7.24 18.02 -13.61
N TYR A 118 -8.02 18.99 -14.08
CA TYR A 118 -9.17 18.74 -14.95
C TYR A 118 -8.79 18.02 -16.25
N ARG A 119 -7.70 18.45 -16.91
CA ARG A 119 -7.24 17.84 -18.16
C ARG A 119 -6.76 16.41 -17.96
N LEU A 120 -5.94 16.17 -16.93
CA LEU A 120 -5.33 14.86 -16.67
C LEU A 120 -6.34 13.87 -16.10
N LEU A 121 -7.07 14.24 -15.04
CA LEU A 121 -7.97 13.32 -14.34
C LEU A 121 -9.36 13.25 -14.99
N GLY A 122 -9.89 14.38 -15.45
CA GLY A 122 -11.26 14.46 -15.97
C GLY A 122 -11.36 14.14 -17.47
N ARG A 123 -10.45 14.71 -18.27
CA ARG A 123 -10.61 14.73 -19.73
C ARG A 123 -9.73 13.73 -20.49
N SER A 124 -8.62 13.26 -19.92
CA SER A 124 -7.69 12.39 -20.67
C SER A 124 -8.09 10.91 -20.55
N PRO A 125 -8.56 10.26 -21.64
CA PRO A 125 -8.98 8.86 -21.59
C PRO A 125 -7.79 7.92 -21.34
N LYS A 126 -6.59 8.28 -21.82
CA LYS A 126 -5.36 7.48 -21.65
C LYS A 126 -4.97 7.28 -20.19
N VAL A 127 -4.97 8.35 -19.39
CA VAL A 127 -4.65 8.27 -17.95
C VAL A 127 -5.72 7.47 -17.22
N ASN A 128 -6.98 7.70 -17.58
CA ASN A 128 -8.10 7.00 -16.97
C ASN A 128 -8.13 5.50 -17.29
N ASP A 129 -7.80 5.10 -18.52
CA ASP A 129 -7.67 3.69 -18.90
C ASP A 129 -6.45 3.04 -18.24
N PHE A 130 -5.33 3.77 -18.08
CA PHE A 130 -4.17 3.28 -17.33
C PHE A 130 -4.48 3.06 -15.84
N LEU A 131 -5.15 4.01 -15.18
CA LEU A 131 -5.54 3.90 -13.77
C LEU A 131 -6.50 2.72 -13.55
N ILE A 132 -7.45 2.53 -14.47
CA ILE A 132 -8.35 1.37 -14.44
C ILE A 132 -7.58 0.06 -14.64
N ALA A 133 -6.68 0.00 -15.62
CA ALA A 133 -5.87 -1.19 -15.88
C ALA A 133 -5.02 -1.53 -14.65
N THR A 134 -4.38 -0.52 -14.05
CA THR A 134 -3.58 -0.66 -12.83
C THR A 134 -4.43 -1.18 -11.67
N GLU A 135 -5.62 -0.64 -11.43
CA GLU A 135 -6.55 -1.15 -10.41
C GLU A 135 -6.95 -2.61 -10.69
N GLY A 136 -7.20 -2.94 -11.96
CA GLY A 136 -7.53 -4.28 -12.41
C GLY A 136 -6.40 -5.28 -12.17
N GLU A 137 -5.16 -4.90 -12.46
CA GLU A 137 -3.97 -5.72 -12.17
C GLU A 137 -3.72 -5.86 -10.66
N MET A 138 -3.87 -4.78 -9.90
CA MET A 138 -3.67 -4.79 -8.44
C MET A 138 -4.72 -5.63 -7.70
N LYS A 139 -5.93 -5.78 -8.26
CA LYS A 139 -6.97 -6.68 -7.74
C LYS A 139 -6.67 -8.17 -7.96
N LYS A 140 -5.78 -8.51 -8.89
CA LYS A 140 -5.33 -9.91 -9.11
C LYS A 140 -4.26 -10.33 -8.12
N VAL A 141 -3.58 -9.37 -7.50
CA VAL A 141 -2.57 -9.64 -6.48
C VAL A 141 -3.27 -10.16 -5.23
N ASN A 142 -2.98 -11.41 -4.88
CA ASN A 142 -3.43 -12.00 -3.62
C ASN A 142 -2.68 -11.29 -2.47
N TRP A 143 -3.39 -10.47 -1.72
CA TRP A 143 -2.83 -9.81 -0.54
C TRP A 143 -2.72 -10.80 0.63
N THR A 144 -1.63 -10.69 1.38
CA THR A 144 -1.37 -11.49 2.59
C THR A 144 -2.55 -11.41 3.54
N SER A 145 -2.89 -12.53 4.17
CA SER A 145 -4.00 -12.59 5.11
C SER A 145 -3.71 -11.72 6.35
N ARG A 146 -4.75 -11.17 7.00
CA ARG A 146 -4.59 -10.36 8.21
C ARG A 146 -3.80 -11.10 9.30
N LYS A 147 -3.92 -12.43 9.37
CA LYS A 147 -3.16 -13.28 10.32
C LYS A 147 -1.66 -13.28 10.02
N GLU A 148 -1.27 -13.34 8.75
CA GLU A 148 0.13 -13.30 8.32
C GLU A 148 0.75 -11.92 8.56
N ILE A 149 -0.02 -10.85 8.32
CA ILE A 149 0.41 -9.48 8.63
C ILE A 149 0.65 -9.33 10.13
N ILE A 150 -0.31 -9.75 10.97
CA ILE A 150 -0.17 -9.66 12.43
C ILE A 150 1.03 -10.49 12.91
N GLY A 151 1.19 -11.71 12.38
CA GLY A 151 2.33 -12.57 12.70
C GLY A 151 3.66 -11.90 12.37
N SER A 152 3.78 -11.35 11.16
CA SER A 152 5.00 -10.70 10.67
C SER A 152 5.33 -9.43 11.46
N THR A 153 4.34 -8.56 11.71
CA THR A 153 4.54 -7.34 12.51
C THR A 153 4.93 -7.66 13.95
N LYS A 154 4.40 -8.75 14.55
CA LYS A 154 4.77 -9.16 15.93
C LYS A 154 6.25 -9.48 16.04
N VAL A 155 6.81 -10.17 15.05
CA VAL A 155 8.24 -10.51 15.01
C VAL A 155 9.07 -9.23 14.85
N VAL A 156 8.69 -8.33 13.94
CA VAL A 156 9.38 -7.06 13.74
C VAL A 156 9.40 -6.22 15.02
N ILE A 157 8.25 -6.08 15.70
CA ILE A 157 8.17 -5.34 16.97
C ILE A 157 9.10 -5.95 18.02
N PHE A 158 9.15 -7.28 18.13
CA PHE A 158 10.03 -7.96 19.07
C PHE A 158 11.51 -7.68 18.79
N VAL A 159 11.92 -7.76 17.52
CA VAL A 159 13.31 -7.46 17.10
C VAL A 159 13.64 -5.98 17.33
N LEU A 160 12.70 -5.06 17.05
CA LEU A 160 12.90 -3.63 17.30
C LEU A 160 13.07 -3.32 18.79
N ILE A 161 12.28 -3.96 19.66
CA ILE A 161 12.44 -3.82 21.13
C ILE A 161 13.78 -4.42 21.56
N GLY A 162 14.13 -5.62 21.10
CA GLY A 162 15.41 -6.24 21.42
C GLY A 162 16.61 -5.40 20.98
N MET A 163 16.56 -4.85 19.76
CA MET A 163 17.59 -3.95 19.23
C MET A 163 17.64 -2.63 20.01
N SER A 164 16.49 -2.07 20.38
CA SER A 164 16.42 -0.87 21.22
C SER A 164 17.06 -1.09 22.59
N VAL A 165 16.77 -2.21 23.25
CA VAL A 165 17.38 -2.59 24.54
C VAL A 165 18.88 -2.82 24.39
N LEU A 166 19.31 -3.51 23.32
CA LEU A 166 20.72 -3.75 23.05
C LEU A 166 21.47 -2.43 22.85
N LEU A 167 20.94 -1.54 22.01
CA LEU A 167 21.53 -0.22 21.79
C LEU A 167 21.59 0.58 23.09
N PHE A 168 20.51 0.57 23.89
CA PHE A 168 20.50 1.22 25.20
C PHE A 168 21.61 0.69 26.13
N VAL A 169 21.81 -0.63 26.19
CA VAL A 169 22.89 -1.23 27.01
C VAL A 169 24.26 -0.84 26.49
N VAL A 170 24.48 -0.89 25.18
CA VAL A 170 25.76 -0.51 24.56
C VAL A 170 26.04 0.98 24.78
N ASP A 171 25.03 1.84 24.64
CA ASP A 171 25.12 3.28 24.88
C ASP A 171 25.49 3.58 26.34
N VAL A 172 24.85 2.88 27.30
CA VAL A 172 25.20 2.98 28.73
C VAL A 172 26.62 2.49 28.99
N LEU A 173 27.02 1.37 28.39
CA LEU A 173 28.38 0.82 28.56
C LEU A 173 29.43 1.81 28.05
N PHE A 174 29.23 2.40 26.87
CA PHE A 174 30.12 3.43 26.34
C PHE A 174 30.13 4.68 27.21
N MET A 175 28.97 5.08 27.74
CA MET A 175 28.89 6.20 28.69
C MET A 175 29.75 5.96 29.93
N ILE A 176 29.69 4.77 30.52
CA ILE A 176 30.52 4.38 31.68
C ILE A 176 32.01 4.39 31.29
N LEU A 177 32.36 3.76 30.16
CA LEU A 177 33.75 3.69 29.68
C LEU A 177 34.35 5.08 29.40
N PHE A 178 33.62 5.96 28.71
CA PHE A 178 34.07 7.32 28.41
C PHE A 178 34.17 8.21 29.65
N THR A 179 33.34 7.95 30.67
CA THR A 179 33.43 8.63 31.97
C THR A 179 34.63 8.15 32.77
N SER A 180 34.92 6.84 32.73
CA SER A 180 36.11 6.25 33.36
C SER A 180 37.40 6.80 32.75
N MET A 181 37.44 6.98 31.43
CA MET A 181 38.57 7.61 30.73
C MET A 181 38.66 9.14 30.91
N GLY A 182 37.78 9.77 31.69
CA GLY A 182 37.83 11.20 31.99
C GLY A 182 37.43 12.13 30.84
N VAL A 183 36.92 11.58 29.74
CA VAL A 183 36.46 12.33 28.56
C VAL A 183 35.12 13.03 28.82
N LEU A 184 34.26 12.47 29.67
CA LEU A 184 32.97 13.07 30.09
C LEU A 184 32.98 13.47 31.57
N LYS A 185 33.01 14.79 31.87
CA LYS A 185 32.94 15.32 33.24
C LYS A 185 31.54 15.36 33.85
N GLY A 186 30.47 15.16 33.06
CA GLY A 186 29.07 15.32 33.50
C GLY A 186 28.23 14.04 33.64
N SER A 187 28.77 12.85 33.32
CA SER A 187 27.96 11.62 33.20
C SER A 187 27.64 10.93 34.54
N LYS A 188 28.45 11.13 35.59
CA LYS A 188 28.23 10.47 36.90
C LYS A 188 26.83 10.78 37.47
N SER A 189 26.37 12.02 37.34
CA SER A 189 25.05 12.46 37.82
C SER A 189 23.86 11.80 37.09
N LEU A 190 24.00 11.45 35.80
CA LEU A 190 22.94 10.76 35.06
C LEU A 190 22.89 9.27 35.36
N LEU A 191 24.04 8.64 35.58
CA LEU A 191 24.11 7.24 36.03
C LEU A 191 23.53 7.08 37.43
N ASP A 192 23.77 8.04 38.32
CA ASP A 192 23.14 8.07 39.64
C ASP A 192 21.61 8.22 39.52
N VAL A 193 21.10 9.11 38.67
CA VAL A 193 19.64 9.26 38.47
C VAL A 193 19.00 8.03 37.81
N LEU A 194 19.72 7.29 36.97
CA LEU A 194 19.17 6.20 36.16
C LEU A 194 19.36 4.80 36.79
N PHE A 195 20.40 4.61 37.61
CA PHE A 195 20.71 3.35 38.30
C PHE A 195 20.72 3.42 39.83
N GLY A 196 20.58 4.60 40.44
CA GLY A 196 20.53 4.70 41.90
C GLY A 196 20.59 6.11 42.46
N GLY A 197 19.42 6.74 42.64
CA GLY A 197 19.23 7.73 43.68
C GLY A 197 19.43 7.05 45.03
N ALA A 198 20.67 6.98 45.49
CA ALA A 198 21.07 6.63 46.84
C ALA A 198 22.29 7.50 47.19
N GLY A 199 22.00 8.65 47.79
CA GLY A 199 22.96 9.68 48.20
C GLY A 199 22.31 11.05 48.17
#